data_AF-A0A6A2XIF0-F1
#
_entry.id   AF-A0A6A2XIF0-F1
#
_cell.length_a   1.000
_cell.length_b   1.000
_cell.length_c   1.000
_cell.angle_alpha   90.00
_cell.angle_beta   90.00
_cell.angle_gamma   90.00
#
_symmetry.space_group_name_H-M   'P 1'
#
loop_
_entity.id
_entity.type
_entity.pdbx_description
1 polymer ?
#
loop_
_entity_poly.entity_id
_entity_poly.type
_entity_poly.pdbx_seq_one_letter_code
_entity_poly.pdbx_strand_id
1 'polypeptide(L)'
;MGSTFFLLTLLVLLSSSAAVESKPGASSDLVRSSCVHASYPTLCFRLSSYSGPANTPRDLAQAAVKVSMSRARWVSTFLTTRVTGKSKRERVALSDCVDQMSESMEELSKTLRELKHLRGETFGFQMSNALTWASAALTNEDTCLDGFQGVDGNVK
;
A
#
# COMPACT_ATOMS: atom_id res chain seq x y z
N MET A 1 13.13 44.38 -36.18
CA MET A 1 13.73 43.03 -36.38
C MET A 1 13.69 42.15 -35.13
N GLY A 2 12.75 42.35 -34.18
CA GLY A 2 12.71 41.62 -32.90
C GLY A 2 11.57 40.61 -32.71
N SER A 3 10.47 40.70 -33.47
CA SER A 3 9.30 39.82 -33.28
C SER A 3 9.41 38.45 -33.95
N THR A 4 10.22 38.30 -35.00
CA THR A 4 10.35 37.02 -35.72
C THR A 4 11.26 36.03 -35.00
N PHE A 5 12.24 36.52 -34.22
CA PHE A 5 13.13 35.68 -33.41
C PHE A 5 12.40 35.02 -32.22
N PHE A 6 11.41 35.69 -31.64
CA PHE A 6 10.62 35.18 -30.51
C PHE A 6 9.61 34.09 -30.91
N LEU A 7 9.14 34.08 -32.16
CA LEU A 7 8.19 33.08 -32.65
C LEU A 7 8.89 31.75 -33.03
N LEU A 8 10.16 31.81 -33.48
CA LEU A 8 10.94 30.64 -33.83
C LEU A 8 11.39 29.82 -32.60
N THR A 9 11.64 30.48 -31.46
CA THR A 9 11.98 29.79 -30.20
C THR A 9 10.79 29.07 -29.57
N LEU A 10 9.56 29.56 -29.78
CA LEU A 10 8.35 28.92 -29.26
C LEU A 10 8.02 27.60 -29.99
N LEU A 11 8.26 27.53 -31.30
CA LEU A 11 7.96 26.34 -32.12
C LEU A 11 8.87 25.14 -31.80
N VAL A 12 10.12 25.38 -31.38
CA VAL A 12 11.07 24.30 -31.01
C VAL A 12 10.66 23.61 -29.69
N LEU A 13 9.96 24.31 -28.80
CA LEU A 13 9.50 23.74 -27.51
C LEU A 13 8.26 22.85 -27.65
N LEU A 14 7.47 22.99 -28.73
CA LEU A 14 6.26 22.21 -28.97
C LEU A 14 6.52 20.83 -29.61
N SER A 15 7.74 20.54 -30.07
CA SER A 15 8.07 19.31 -30.80
C SER A 15 8.66 18.18 -29.95
N SER A 16 8.86 18.37 -28.65
CA SER A 16 9.40 17.32 -27.77
C SER A 16 8.29 16.51 -27.09
N SER A 17 7.49 15.80 -27.88
CA SER A 17 6.79 14.62 -27.37
C SER A 17 7.79 13.46 -27.33
N ALA A 18 8.65 13.46 -26.31
CA ALA A 18 9.43 12.26 -26.01
C ALA A 18 8.45 11.18 -25.52
N ALA A 19 8.22 10.16 -26.34
CA ALA A 19 7.61 8.94 -25.87
C ALA A 19 8.49 8.41 -24.72
N VAL A 20 7.91 8.27 -23.52
CA VAL A 20 8.61 7.70 -22.37
C VAL A 20 8.77 6.21 -22.64
N GLU A 21 9.89 5.86 -23.26
CA GLU A 21 10.31 4.48 -23.42
C GLU A 21 10.69 3.95 -22.02
N SER A 22 9.94 2.97 -21.52
CA SER A 22 10.18 2.38 -20.20
C SER A 22 11.52 1.65 -20.22
N LYS A 23 12.56 2.28 -19.67
CA LYS A 23 13.88 1.65 -19.53
C LYS A 23 13.75 0.34 -18.74
N PRO A 24 14.26 -0.80 -19.26
CA PRO A 24 14.35 -2.03 -18.49
C PRO A 24 15.27 -1.79 -17.29
N GLY A 25 14.70 -1.63 -16.09
CA GLY A 25 15.42 -1.28 -14.86
C GLY A 25 14.78 -0.15 -14.04
N ALA A 26 14.01 0.74 -14.67
CA ALA A 26 13.41 1.89 -13.97
C ALA A 26 12.46 1.50 -12.82
N SER A 27 11.73 0.39 -12.97
CA SER A 27 10.86 -0.13 -11.90
C SER A 27 11.65 -0.72 -10.72
N SER A 28 12.79 -1.36 -10.99
CA SER A 28 13.67 -1.90 -9.94
C SER A 28 14.31 -0.79 -9.12
N ASP A 29 14.75 0.28 -9.79
CA ASP A 29 15.30 1.48 -9.14
C ASP A 29 14.24 2.22 -8.31
N LEU A 30 13.01 2.32 -8.81
CA LEU A 30 11.89 2.90 -8.08
C LEU A 30 11.56 2.10 -6.81
N VAL A 31 11.43 0.78 -6.91
CA VAL A 31 11.18 -0.08 -5.73
C VAL A 31 12.33 0.05 -4.74
N ARG A 32 13.58 0.01 -5.20
CA ARG A 32 14.75 0.14 -4.33
C ARG A 32 14.76 1.46 -3.57
N SER A 33 14.62 2.59 -4.28
CA SER A 33 14.64 3.92 -3.68
C SER A 33 13.45 4.16 -2.73
N SER A 34 12.27 3.61 -3.04
CA SER A 34 11.09 3.73 -2.17
C SER A 34 11.18 2.89 -0.89
N CYS A 35 11.87 1.75 -0.95
CA CYS A 35 11.88 0.76 0.13
C CYS A 35 13.11 0.82 1.05
N VAL A 36 14.19 1.50 0.66
CA VAL A 36 15.48 1.45 1.38
C VAL A 36 15.40 1.97 2.82
N HIS A 37 14.48 2.87 3.12
CA HIS A 37 14.25 3.44 4.46
C HIS A 37 12.98 2.91 5.14
N ALA A 38 12.33 1.89 4.58
CA ALA A 38 11.19 1.25 5.24
C ALA A 38 11.64 0.51 6.50
N SER A 39 10.75 0.36 7.49
CA SER A 39 11.02 -0.47 8.68
C SER A 39 11.30 -1.94 8.32
N TYR A 40 10.75 -2.41 7.19
CA TYR A 40 10.94 -3.77 6.67
C TYR A 40 11.37 -3.76 5.19
N PRO A 41 12.62 -3.35 4.86
CA PRO A 41 13.06 -3.17 3.48
C PRO A 41 12.98 -4.44 2.64
N THR A 42 13.34 -5.59 3.22
CA THR A 42 13.32 -6.89 2.53
C THR A 42 11.93 -7.29 2.09
N LEU A 43 10.91 -7.07 2.93
CA LEU A 43 9.51 -7.30 2.58
C LEU A 43 9.05 -6.32 1.49
N CYS A 44 9.41 -5.05 1.61
CA CYS A 44 9.07 -4.01 0.64
C CYS A 44 9.68 -4.29 -0.74
N PHE A 45 10.93 -4.74 -0.83
CA PHE A 45 11.57 -5.08 -2.11
C PHE A 45 10.85 -6.22 -2.86
N ARG A 46 10.16 -7.11 -2.15
CA ARG A 46 9.34 -8.16 -2.78
C ARG A 46 8.13 -7.59 -3.52
N LEU A 47 7.76 -6.32 -3.33
CA LEU A 47 6.70 -5.68 -4.13
C LEU A 47 7.00 -5.69 -5.62
N SER A 48 8.27 -5.77 -6.01
CA SER A 48 8.67 -5.96 -7.41
C SER A 48 8.02 -7.18 -8.09
N SER A 49 7.70 -8.24 -7.34
CA SER A 49 6.98 -9.41 -7.88
C SER A 49 5.46 -9.24 -7.96
N TYR A 50 4.91 -8.21 -7.30
CA TYR A 50 3.46 -8.00 -7.17
C TYR A 50 2.96 -6.77 -7.94
N SER A 51 3.83 -5.79 -8.19
CA SER A 51 3.44 -4.49 -8.70
C SER A 51 3.30 -4.44 -10.23
N GLY A 52 3.68 -5.49 -10.95
CA GLY A 52 3.81 -5.43 -12.41
C GLY A 52 4.82 -4.32 -12.80
N PRO A 53 4.70 -3.68 -13.98
CA PRO A 53 5.46 -2.48 -14.27
C PRO A 53 4.89 -1.30 -13.45
N ALA A 54 5.18 -1.25 -12.15
CA ALA A 54 5.00 -0.03 -11.37
C ALA A 54 6.01 1.00 -11.87
N ASN A 55 5.50 2.03 -12.54
CA ASN A 55 6.32 3.04 -13.20
C ASN A 55 6.37 4.33 -12.36
N THR A 56 5.48 4.48 -11.38
CA THR A 56 5.40 5.65 -10.50
C THR A 56 5.33 5.27 -9.01
N PRO A 57 5.75 6.16 -8.08
CA PRO A 57 5.59 5.93 -6.64
C PRO A 57 4.14 5.63 -6.24
N ARG A 58 3.19 6.24 -6.95
CA ARG A 58 1.76 6.02 -6.78
C ARG A 58 1.36 4.59 -7.12
N ASP A 59 1.86 4.03 -8.22
CA ASP A 59 1.60 2.64 -8.60
C ASP A 59 2.14 1.68 -7.54
N LEU A 60 3.35 1.96 -7.04
CA LEU A 60 3.98 1.16 -5.99
C LEU A 60 3.18 1.20 -4.68
N ALA A 61 2.73 2.38 -4.26
CA ALA A 61 1.87 2.53 -3.07
C ALA A 61 0.54 1.77 -3.23
N GLN A 62 -0.10 1.87 -4.39
CA GLN A 62 -1.33 1.12 -4.68
C GLN A 62 -1.09 -0.40 -4.68
N ALA A 63 0.04 -0.87 -5.22
CA ALA A 63 0.42 -2.27 -5.20
C ALA A 63 0.63 -2.77 -3.76
N ALA A 64 1.34 -2.00 -2.93
CA ALA A 64 1.55 -2.31 -1.52
C ALA A 64 0.22 -2.47 -0.78
N VAL A 65 -0.70 -1.49 -0.93
CA VAL A 65 -2.03 -1.55 -0.30
C VAL A 65 -2.83 -2.77 -0.76
N LYS A 66 -2.82 -3.12 -2.05
CA LYS A 66 -3.51 -4.31 -2.56
C LYS A 66 -2.92 -5.61 -2.00
N VAL A 67 -1.60 -5.69 -1.87
CA VAL A 67 -0.92 -6.84 -1.24
C VAL A 67 -1.33 -6.96 0.23
N SER A 68 -1.32 -5.85 0.97
CA SER A 68 -1.75 -5.81 2.37
C SER A 68 -3.21 -6.25 2.54
N MET A 69 -4.13 -5.76 1.69
CA MET A 69 -5.53 -6.19 1.71
C MET A 69 -5.66 -7.70 1.46
N SER A 70 -4.92 -8.22 0.48
CA SER A 70 -4.93 -9.66 0.17
C SER A 70 -4.40 -10.49 1.33
N ARG A 71 -3.39 -9.98 2.04
CA ARG A 71 -2.82 -10.64 3.22
C ARG A 71 -3.79 -10.60 4.40
N ALA A 72 -4.40 -9.46 4.70
CA ALA A 72 -5.40 -9.32 5.76
C ALA A 72 -6.57 -10.30 5.53
N ARG A 73 -7.10 -10.37 4.30
CA ARG A 73 -8.13 -11.35 3.92
C ARG A 73 -7.70 -12.80 4.15
N TRP A 74 -6.46 -13.13 3.76
CA TRP A 74 -5.91 -14.46 3.96
C TRP A 74 -5.79 -14.79 5.46
N VAL A 75 -5.32 -13.84 6.28
CA VAL A 75 -5.24 -14.01 7.74
C VAL A 75 -6.63 -14.24 8.33
N SER A 76 -7.63 -13.40 8.01
CA SER A 76 -9.02 -13.62 8.46
C SER A 76 -9.51 -15.02 8.12
N THR A 77 -9.31 -15.45 6.88
CA THR A 77 -9.73 -16.79 6.41
C THR A 77 -8.96 -17.90 7.13
N PHE A 78 -7.66 -17.71 7.35
CA PHE A 78 -6.85 -18.68 8.06
C PHE A 78 -7.33 -18.84 9.52
N LEU A 79 -7.58 -17.74 10.23
CA LEU A 79 -7.97 -17.77 11.63
C LEU A 79 -9.35 -18.41 11.85
N THR A 80 -10.31 -18.22 10.94
CA THR A 80 -11.62 -18.89 11.05
C THR A 80 -11.51 -20.42 10.97
N THR A 81 -10.48 -20.95 10.29
CA THR A 81 -10.21 -22.40 10.27
C THR A 81 -9.57 -22.94 11.56
N ARG A 82 -9.11 -22.06 12.45
CA ARG A 82 -8.37 -22.44 13.68
C ARG A 82 -9.24 -22.55 14.92
N VAL A 83 -10.55 -22.34 14.82
CA VAL A 83 -11.48 -22.30 15.97
C VAL A 83 -11.76 -23.68 16.60
N THR A 84 -11.63 -24.77 15.85
CA THR A 84 -11.96 -26.12 16.33
C THR A 84 -10.94 -26.61 17.36
N GLY A 85 -11.43 -27.19 18.46
CA GLY A 85 -10.57 -27.70 19.54
C GLY A 85 -9.96 -26.62 20.44
N LYS A 86 -10.34 -25.35 20.27
CA LYS A 86 -9.86 -24.21 21.05
C LYS A 86 -10.71 -23.96 22.28
N SER A 87 -10.09 -23.50 23.37
CA SER A 87 -10.75 -23.00 24.57
C SER A 87 -11.64 -21.79 24.27
N LYS A 88 -12.52 -21.43 25.21
CA LYS A 88 -13.39 -20.25 25.07
C LYS A 88 -12.56 -18.98 24.85
N ARG A 89 -11.45 -18.82 25.59
CA ARG A 89 -10.59 -17.63 25.51
C ARG A 89 -9.86 -17.54 24.16
N GLU A 90 -9.33 -18.65 23.68
CA GLU A 90 -8.70 -18.71 22.34
C GLU A 90 -9.70 -18.40 21.23
N ARG A 91 -10.94 -18.90 21.31
CA ARG A 91 -11.97 -18.59 20.30
C ARG A 91 -12.36 -17.12 20.27
N VAL A 92 -12.42 -16.47 21.43
CA VAL A 92 -12.67 -15.02 21.51
C VAL A 92 -11.52 -14.26 20.85
N ALA A 93 -10.27 -14.53 21.21
CA ALA A 93 -9.11 -13.87 20.60
C ALA A 93 -9.04 -14.09 19.07
N LEU A 94 -9.36 -15.30 18.59
CA LEU A 94 -9.46 -15.59 17.16
C LEU A 94 -10.56 -14.77 16.48
N SER A 95 -11.74 -14.66 17.09
CA SER A 95 -12.86 -13.87 16.57
C SER A 95 -12.50 -12.39 16.51
N ASP A 96 -11.99 -11.85 17.62
CA ASP A 96 -11.60 -10.43 17.72
C ASP A 96 -10.54 -10.08 16.67
N CYS A 97 -9.55 -10.96 16.45
CA CYS A 97 -8.57 -10.73 15.40
C CYS A 97 -9.19 -10.79 13.99
N VAL A 98 -10.15 -11.70 13.72
CA VAL A 98 -10.86 -11.73 12.42
C VAL A 98 -11.58 -10.41 12.16
N ASP A 99 -12.19 -9.82 13.20
CA ASP A 99 -12.87 -8.52 13.11
C ASP A 99 -11.86 -7.39 12.86
N GLN A 100 -10.75 -7.35 13.60
CA GLN A 100 -9.67 -6.38 13.39
C GLN A 100 -9.05 -6.45 11.98
N MET A 101 -8.87 -7.67 11.43
CA MET A 101 -8.42 -7.85 10.06
C MET A 101 -9.46 -7.39 9.03
N SER A 102 -10.75 -7.50 9.36
CA SER A 102 -11.84 -7.00 8.52
C SER A 102 -11.86 -5.47 8.49
N GLU A 103 -11.73 -4.82 9.65
CA GLU A 103 -11.57 -3.37 9.73
C GLU A 103 -10.31 -2.90 8.99
N SER A 104 -9.19 -3.61 9.13
CA SER A 104 -7.96 -3.33 8.38
C SER A 104 -8.19 -3.31 6.86
N MET A 105 -8.99 -4.25 6.33
CA MET A 105 -9.35 -4.27 4.91
C MET A 105 -10.18 -3.05 4.50
N GLU A 106 -11.09 -2.57 5.35
CA GLU A 106 -11.88 -1.37 5.10
C GLU A 106 -11.02 -0.11 5.06
N GLU A 107 -10.10 0.03 6.01
CA GLU A 107 -9.17 1.15 6.08
C GLU A 107 -8.18 1.16 4.90
N LEU A 108 -7.65 -0.01 4.53
CA LEU A 108 -6.83 -0.16 3.32
C LEU A 108 -7.64 0.15 2.05
N SER A 109 -8.93 -0.18 2.02
CA SER A 109 -9.82 0.17 0.90
C SER A 109 -10.02 1.69 0.79
N LYS A 110 -10.16 2.41 1.91
CA LYS A 110 -10.17 3.89 1.95
C LYS A 110 -8.84 4.46 1.47
N THR A 111 -7.73 3.93 1.95
CA THR A 111 -6.36 4.29 1.50
C THR A 111 -6.23 4.16 -0.01
N LEU A 112 -6.65 3.02 -0.57
CA LEU A 112 -6.58 2.77 -2.01
C LEU A 112 -7.46 3.74 -2.81
N ARG A 113 -8.62 4.14 -2.28
CA ARG A 113 -9.48 5.14 -2.91
C ARG A 113 -8.79 6.50 -3.00
N GLU A 114 -8.17 6.97 -1.92
CA GLU A 114 -7.41 8.23 -1.95
C GLU A 114 -6.27 8.15 -2.99
N LEU A 115 -5.46 7.09 -2.93
CA LEU A 115 -4.37 6.86 -3.87
C LEU A 115 -4.84 6.78 -5.34
N LYS A 116 -6.08 6.33 -5.61
CA LYS A 116 -6.68 6.28 -6.95
C LYS A 116 -7.20 7.62 -7.47
N HIS A 117 -7.35 8.62 -6.61
CA HIS A 117 -7.93 9.91 -6.98
C HIS A 117 -7.06 11.11 -6.60
N LEU A 118 -5.76 10.91 -6.33
CA LEU A 118 -4.81 11.99 -6.08
C LEU A 118 -4.84 13.06 -7.18
N ARG A 119 -4.97 14.33 -6.78
CA ARG A 119 -4.93 15.51 -7.66
C ARG A 119 -3.94 16.53 -7.12
N GLY A 120 -3.37 17.37 -7.99
CA GLY A 120 -2.37 18.35 -7.57
C GLY A 120 -2.92 19.35 -6.57
N GLU A 121 -4.13 19.85 -6.79
CA GLU A 121 -4.77 20.89 -5.97
C GLU A 121 -5.18 20.41 -4.56
N THR A 122 -5.50 19.12 -4.39
CA THR A 122 -5.93 18.53 -3.11
C THR A 122 -4.94 17.50 -2.56
N PHE A 123 -3.75 17.38 -3.16
CA PHE A 123 -2.78 16.32 -2.88
C PHE A 123 -2.50 16.15 -1.39
N GLY A 124 -2.20 17.26 -0.69
CA GLY A 124 -1.83 17.23 0.73
C GLY A 124 -2.95 16.65 1.61
N PHE A 125 -4.19 17.04 1.35
CA PHE A 125 -5.35 16.53 2.10
C PHE A 125 -5.60 15.04 1.81
N GLN A 126 -5.60 14.64 0.54
CA GLN A 126 -5.82 13.25 0.14
C GLN A 126 -4.71 12.32 0.64
N MET A 127 -3.46 12.78 0.61
CA MET A 127 -2.34 12.04 1.14
C MET A 127 -2.42 11.91 2.67
N SER A 128 -2.83 12.95 3.37
CA SER A 128 -3.09 12.89 4.81
C SER A 128 -4.17 11.86 5.16
N ASN A 129 -5.28 11.83 4.41
CA ASN A 129 -6.32 10.79 4.55
C ASN A 129 -5.76 9.39 4.30
N ALA A 130 -5.00 9.21 3.21
CA ALA A 130 -4.40 7.92 2.87
C ALA A 130 -3.48 7.42 3.99
N LEU A 131 -2.64 8.30 4.55
CA LEU A 131 -1.76 7.97 5.67
C LEU A 131 -2.53 7.65 6.94
N THR A 132 -3.61 8.38 7.22
CA THR A 132 -4.47 8.14 8.39
C THR A 132 -5.09 6.74 8.32
N TRP A 133 -5.69 6.38 7.19
CA TRP A 133 -6.31 5.07 7.02
C TRP A 133 -5.28 3.94 6.97
N ALA A 134 -4.13 4.16 6.34
CA ALA A 134 -3.05 3.17 6.37
C ALA A 134 -2.52 2.93 7.80
N SER A 135 -2.43 3.98 8.62
CA SER A 135 -2.01 3.87 10.02
C SER A 135 -3.07 3.15 10.86
N ALA A 136 -4.35 3.43 10.64
CA ALA A 136 -5.44 2.72 11.31
C ALA A 136 -5.41 1.21 11.00
N ALA A 137 -5.16 0.82 9.75
CA ALA A 137 -5.01 -0.59 9.39
C ALA A 137 -3.85 -1.28 10.13
N LEU A 138 -2.72 -0.58 10.33
CA LEU A 138 -1.60 -1.11 11.12
C LEU A 138 -1.96 -1.24 12.61
N THR A 139 -2.63 -0.24 13.18
CA THR A 139 -3.12 -0.31 14.57
C THR A 139 -4.06 -1.49 14.80
N ASN A 140 -4.91 -1.81 13.83
CA ASN A 140 -5.82 -2.95 13.92
C ASN A 140 -5.05 -4.28 13.84
N GLU A 141 -3.99 -4.37 13.03
CA GLU A 141 -3.06 -5.50 13.03
C GLU A 141 -2.38 -5.69 14.38
N ASP A 142 -1.85 -4.61 14.96
CA ASP A 142 -1.24 -4.65 16.29
C ASP A 142 -2.27 -5.06 17.37
N THR A 143 -3.48 -4.54 17.30
CA THR A 143 -4.58 -4.88 18.23
C THR A 143 -4.96 -6.37 18.13
N CYS A 144 -5.02 -6.93 16.92
CA CYS A 144 -5.20 -8.37 16.73
C CYS A 144 -4.10 -9.16 17.46
N LEU A 145 -2.83 -8.80 17.29
CA LEU A 145 -1.70 -9.49 17.91
C LEU A 145 -1.73 -9.38 19.43
N ASP A 146 -2.12 -8.21 19.94
CA ASP A 146 -2.27 -7.95 21.37
C ASP A 146 -3.41 -8.77 22.00
N GLY A 147 -4.47 -9.06 21.24
CA GLY A 147 -5.58 -9.93 21.68
C GLY A 147 -5.16 -11.36 22.04
N PHE A 148 -3.99 -11.82 21.56
CA PHE A 148 -3.43 -13.12 21.93
C PHE A 148 -2.51 -13.07 23.16
N GLN A 149 -2.18 -11.89 23.71
CA GLN A 149 -1.34 -11.80 24.90
C GLN A 149 -2.03 -12.44 26.11
N GLY A 150 -1.34 -13.39 26.75
CA GLY A 150 -1.86 -14.14 27.90
C GLY A 150 -2.92 -15.19 27.55
N VAL A 151 -3.09 -15.52 26.26
CA VAL A 151 -3.84 -16.71 25.82
C VAL A 151 -2.89 -17.89 25.81
N ASP A 152 -3.10 -18.86 26.72
CA ASP A 152 -2.29 -20.08 26.77
C ASP A 152 -2.58 -20.96 25.54
N GLY A 153 -1.55 -21.29 24.76
CA GLY A 153 -1.62 -22.23 23.64
C GLY A 153 -0.86 -21.82 22.38
N ASN A 154 -0.61 -22.79 21.48
CA ASN A 154 -0.08 -22.54 20.12
C ASN A 154 -1.20 -21.96 19.22
N VAL A 155 -1.59 -20.71 19.49
CA VAL A 155 -2.51 -19.94 18.63
C VAL A 155 -1.79 -18.81 17.88
N LYS A 156 -0.54 -18.52 18.27
CA LYS A 156 0.36 -17.61 17.59
C LYS A 156 1.07 -18.27 16.42
#